data_AF-A0A4R3SQF2-F1
#
_entry.id   AF-A0A4R3SQF2-F1
#
_cell.length_a   1.000
_cell.length_b   1.000
_cell.length_c   1.000
_cell.angle_alpha   90.00
_cell.angle_beta   90.00
_cell.angle_gamma   90.00
#
_symmetry.space_group_name_H-M   'P 1'
#
loop_
_entity.id
_entity.type
_entity.pdbx_description
1 polymer ?
#
loop_
_entity_poly.entity_id
_entity_poly.type
_entity_poly.pdbx_seq_one_letter_code
_entity_poly.pdbx_strand_id
1 'polypeptide(L)'
;MRVERAAELIRAAREDLGLSQTSLAAAAGMQQPTISAYESGRKQPRLESLQRILTAAHTRPSIPLAVYADAILDEAKRFHLENVRVFGSTLRGQDTEHSDIDLLVHLTPAASLFDLGGFAHEVETITGFDVDVLTDDLEDDEHFAHVLDEAVPL
;
A
#
# COMPACT_ATOMS: atom_id res chain seq x y z
N MET A 1 5.90 0.88 7.87
CA MET A 1 4.53 0.32 7.84
C MET A 1 3.76 0.71 9.10
N ARG A 2 2.57 1.33 8.96
CA ARG A 2 1.73 1.73 10.12
C ARG A 2 0.95 0.53 10.67
N VAL A 3 0.68 0.52 11.99
CA VAL A 3 0.02 -0.60 12.70
C VAL A 3 -1.45 -0.35 13.04
N GLU A 4 -1.95 0.86 12.79
CA GLU A 4 -3.30 1.30 13.22
C GLU A 4 -4.42 0.45 12.61
N ARG A 5 -4.29 0.06 11.34
CA ARG A 5 -5.23 -0.83 10.63
C ARG A 5 -4.72 -2.27 10.49
N ALA A 6 -3.82 -2.71 11.39
CA ALA A 6 -3.21 -4.03 11.30
C ALA A 6 -4.23 -5.18 11.27
N ALA A 7 -5.37 -5.05 11.94
CA ALA A 7 -6.42 -6.06 11.93
C ALA A 7 -7.00 -6.28 10.52
N GLU A 8 -7.27 -5.19 9.80
CA GLU A 8 -7.79 -5.21 8.43
C GLU A 8 -6.71 -5.67 7.46
N LEU A 9 -5.48 -5.16 7.60
CA LEU A 9 -4.35 -5.52 6.75
C LEU A 9 -4.02 -7.03 6.83
N ILE A 10 -3.94 -7.58 8.04
CA ILE A 10 -3.68 -9.02 8.23
C ILE A 10 -4.79 -9.85 7.59
N ARG A 11 -6.05 -9.44 7.76
CA ARG A 11 -7.20 -10.15 7.18
C ARG A 11 -7.16 -10.11 5.65
N ALA A 12 -6.93 -8.92 5.07
CA ALA A 12 -6.87 -8.73 3.63
C ALA A 12 -5.74 -9.55 2.99
N ALA A 13 -4.53 -9.50 3.57
CA ALA A 13 -3.39 -10.28 3.10
C ALA A 13 -3.65 -11.80 3.18
N ARG A 14 -4.31 -12.25 4.25
CA ARG A 14 -4.71 -13.65 4.40
C ARG A 14 -5.69 -14.09 3.30
N GLU A 15 -6.69 -13.26 3.04
CA GLU A 15 -7.78 -13.55 2.11
C GLU A 15 -7.33 -13.49 0.65
N ASP A 16 -6.36 -12.63 0.32
CA ASP A 16 -5.72 -12.58 -1.02
C ASP A 16 -5.13 -13.94 -1.42
N LEU A 17 -4.47 -14.63 -0.49
CA LEU A 17 -3.96 -16.00 -0.71
C LEU A 17 -4.97 -17.12 -0.43
N GLY A 18 -6.22 -16.79 -0.08
CA GLY A 18 -7.23 -17.79 0.29
C GLY A 18 -6.86 -18.61 1.55
N LEU A 19 -6.02 -18.08 2.42
CA LEU A 19 -5.56 -18.79 3.62
C LEU A 19 -6.62 -18.77 4.73
N SER A 20 -6.69 -19.86 5.49
CA SER A 20 -7.38 -19.86 6.78
C SER A 20 -6.52 -19.19 7.86
N GLN A 21 -7.12 -18.73 8.97
CA GLN A 21 -6.34 -18.18 10.10
C GLN A 21 -5.34 -19.22 10.64
N THR A 22 -5.69 -20.50 10.62
CA THR A 22 -4.81 -21.60 11.02
C THR A 22 -3.61 -21.74 10.08
N SER A 23 -3.85 -21.68 8.77
CA SER A 23 -2.81 -21.78 7.75
C SER A 23 -1.84 -20.61 7.83
N LEU A 24 -2.36 -19.38 7.96
CA LEU A 24 -1.51 -18.19 8.15
C LEU A 24 -0.72 -18.26 9.45
N ALA A 25 -1.34 -18.69 10.54
CA ALA A 25 -0.66 -18.86 11.82
C ALA A 25 0.50 -19.85 11.70
N ALA A 26 0.29 -21.00 11.05
CA ALA A 26 1.33 -21.99 10.82
C ALA A 26 2.49 -21.41 9.98
N ALA A 27 2.18 -20.72 8.88
CA ALA A 27 3.18 -20.09 8.01
C ALA A 27 3.99 -19.01 8.74
N ALA A 28 3.34 -18.22 9.60
CA ALA A 28 3.97 -17.16 10.39
C ALA A 28 4.66 -17.66 11.68
N GLY A 29 4.67 -18.98 11.95
CA GLY A 29 5.21 -19.56 13.18
C GLY A 29 4.49 -19.08 14.45
N MET A 30 3.17 -18.92 14.36
CA MET A 30 2.29 -18.42 15.43
C MET A 30 1.17 -19.40 15.76
N GLN A 31 0.55 -19.20 16.93
CA GLN A 31 -0.66 -19.91 17.32
C GLN A 31 -1.88 -19.25 16.65
N GLN A 32 -2.83 -20.04 16.16
CA GLN A 32 -4.04 -19.51 15.51
C GLN A 32 -4.83 -18.51 16.39
N PRO A 33 -5.00 -18.73 17.71
CA PRO A 33 -5.65 -17.74 18.57
C PRO A 33 -4.97 -16.37 18.58
N THR A 34 -3.65 -16.31 18.33
CA THR A 34 -2.91 -15.05 18.21
C THR A 34 -3.32 -14.29 16.96
N ILE A 35 -3.39 -14.96 15.80
CA ILE A 35 -3.88 -14.34 14.54
C ILE A 35 -5.33 -13.89 14.69
N SER A 36 -6.18 -14.73 15.28
CA SER A 36 -7.59 -14.38 15.55
C SER A 36 -7.72 -13.14 16.45
N ALA A 37 -6.89 -13.02 17.48
CA ALA A 37 -6.87 -11.84 18.36
C ALA A 37 -6.44 -10.56 17.63
N TYR A 38 -5.49 -10.66 16.70
CA TYR A 38 -5.07 -9.55 15.84
C TYR A 38 -6.15 -9.15 14.84
N GLU A 39 -6.69 -10.10 14.06
CA GLU A 39 -7.72 -9.81 13.05
C GLU A 39 -9.03 -9.29 13.65
N SER A 40 -9.33 -9.63 14.91
CA SER A 40 -10.50 -9.09 15.63
C SER A 40 -10.24 -7.75 16.32
N GLY A 41 -9.03 -7.22 16.26
CA GLY A 41 -8.64 -6.00 16.97
C GLY A 41 -8.55 -6.13 18.49
N ARG A 42 -8.78 -7.33 19.06
CA ARG A 42 -8.67 -7.59 20.51
C ARG A 42 -7.25 -7.41 21.03
N LYS A 43 -6.26 -7.59 20.17
CA LYS A 43 -4.85 -7.34 20.45
C LYS A 43 -4.23 -6.63 19.26
N GLN A 44 -3.29 -5.72 19.49
CA GLN A 44 -2.48 -5.16 18.41
C GLN A 44 -1.15 -5.91 18.30
N PRO A 45 -0.70 -6.25 17.07
CA PRO A 45 0.63 -6.81 16.86
C PRO A 45 1.70 -5.74 17.07
N ARG A 46 2.90 -6.17 17.47
CA ARG A 46 4.11 -5.34 17.32
C ARG A 46 4.50 -5.29 15.85
N LEU A 47 5.27 -4.28 15.45
CA LEU A 47 5.74 -4.14 14.06
C LEU A 47 6.42 -5.41 13.53
N GLU A 48 7.34 -6.00 14.30
CA GLU A 48 8.02 -7.26 13.93
C GLU A 48 7.03 -8.42 13.71
N SER A 49 6.00 -8.52 14.55
CA SER A 49 4.97 -9.56 14.39
C SER A 49 4.10 -9.31 13.17
N LEU A 50 3.76 -8.06 12.88
CA LEU A 50 3.02 -7.68 11.68
C LEU A 50 3.83 -8.02 10.43
N GLN A 51 5.09 -7.58 10.36
CA GLN A 51 5.99 -7.89 9.24
C GLN A 51 6.11 -9.41 9.02
N ARG A 52 6.31 -10.19 10.07
CA ARG A 52 6.37 -11.65 9.96
C ARG A 52 5.09 -12.26 9.39
N ILE A 53 3.92 -11.75 9.78
CA ILE A 53 2.63 -12.22 9.25
C ILE A 53 2.50 -11.87 7.76
N LEU A 54 2.85 -10.65 7.38
CA LEU A 54 2.70 -10.18 6.00
C LEU A 54 3.69 -10.86 5.04
N THR A 55 4.91 -11.13 5.50
CA THR A 55 5.87 -11.95 4.75
C THR A 55 5.35 -13.38 4.57
N ALA A 56 4.81 -14.00 5.63
CA ALA A 56 4.23 -15.34 5.53
C ALA A 56 2.97 -15.40 4.65
N ALA A 57 2.28 -14.27 4.49
CA ALA A 57 1.14 -14.11 3.60
C ALA A 57 1.53 -13.66 2.18
N HIS A 58 2.82 -13.60 1.83
CA HIS A 58 3.31 -13.06 0.55
C HIS A 58 2.57 -11.79 0.14
N THR A 59 2.44 -10.85 1.08
CA THR A 59 1.60 -9.66 0.89
C THR A 59 2.13 -8.87 -0.29
N ARG A 60 1.21 -8.48 -1.18
CA ARG A 60 1.50 -7.71 -2.38
C ARG A 60 1.10 -6.25 -2.16
N PRO A 61 1.75 -5.28 -2.81
CA PRO A 61 1.56 -3.85 -2.56
C PRO A 61 0.10 -3.36 -2.73
N SER A 62 -0.68 -3.98 -3.61
CA SER A 62 -2.11 -3.66 -3.79
C SER A 62 -2.94 -3.80 -2.51
N ILE A 63 -2.54 -4.70 -1.59
CA ILE A 63 -3.26 -4.96 -0.34
C ILE A 63 -3.16 -3.79 0.66
N PRO A 64 -1.96 -3.38 1.13
CA PRO A 64 -1.85 -2.20 2.00
C PRO A 64 -2.27 -0.92 1.28
N LEU A 65 -2.09 -0.81 -0.04
CA LEU A 65 -2.54 0.34 -0.81
C LEU A 65 -4.07 0.52 -0.69
N ALA A 66 -4.84 -0.55 -0.91
CA ALA A 66 -6.29 -0.54 -0.72
C ALA A 66 -6.71 -0.32 0.75
N VAL A 67 -6.00 -0.95 1.69
CA VAL A 67 -6.30 -0.79 3.13
C VAL A 67 -6.01 0.62 3.62
N TYR A 68 -5.05 1.34 3.05
CA TYR A 68 -4.66 2.67 3.52
C TYR A 68 -5.00 3.80 2.55
N ALA A 69 -5.82 3.56 1.53
CA ALA A 69 -6.18 4.54 0.50
C ALA A 69 -6.58 5.92 1.10
N ASP A 70 -7.52 5.95 2.04
CA ASP A 70 -7.96 7.19 2.70
C ASP A 70 -6.80 7.95 3.38
N ALA A 71 -5.92 7.22 4.07
CA ALA A 71 -4.78 7.81 4.76
C ALA A 71 -3.76 8.37 3.76
N ILE A 72 -3.52 7.66 2.66
CA ILE A 72 -2.63 8.11 1.58
C ILE A 72 -3.19 9.36 0.91
N LEU A 73 -4.49 9.41 0.63
CA LEU A 73 -5.16 10.59 0.07
C LEU A 73 -5.09 11.79 1.03
N ASP A 74 -5.15 11.57 2.34
CA ASP A 74 -4.98 12.64 3.32
C ASP A 74 -3.54 13.13 3.43
N GLU A 75 -2.55 12.24 3.33
CA GLU A 75 -1.14 12.66 3.23
C GLU A 75 -0.88 13.44 1.94
N ALA A 76 -1.44 13.03 0.80
CA ALA A 76 -1.29 13.76 -0.47
C ALA A 76 -1.70 15.22 -0.33
N LYS A 77 -2.85 15.50 0.30
CA LYS A 77 -3.31 16.88 0.59
C LYS A 77 -2.32 17.65 1.48
N ARG A 78 -1.73 16.98 2.48
CA ARG A 78 -0.74 17.60 3.39
C ARG A 78 0.55 17.99 2.66
N PHE A 79 0.89 17.27 1.60
CA PHE A 79 2.00 17.55 0.70
C PHE A 79 1.58 18.38 -0.53
N HIS A 80 0.39 19.02 -0.51
CA HIS A 80 -0.07 19.87 -1.61
C HIS A 80 -0.19 19.13 -2.96
N LEU A 81 -0.48 17.82 -2.91
CA LEU A 81 -0.70 16.95 -4.05
C LEU A 81 -2.19 16.62 -4.17
N GLU A 82 -2.66 16.49 -5.40
CA GLU A 82 -4.05 16.15 -5.73
C GLU A 82 -4.10 15.03 -6.79
N ASN A 83 -5.30 14.54 -7.09
CA ASN A 83 -5.54 13.56 -8.16
C ASN A 83 -4.61 12.33 -8.09
N VAL A 84 -4.45 11.76 -6.90
CA VAL A 84 -3.65 10.54 -6.70
C VAL A 84 -4.30 9.39 -7.45
N ARG A 85 -3.55 8.81 -8.37
CA ARG A 85 -3.94 7.68 -9.19
C ARG A 85 -2.90 6.57 -9.04
N VAL A 86 -3.36 5.35 -9.16
CA VAL A 86 -2.53 4.13 -9.16
C VAL A 86 -2.39 3.67 -10.60
N PHE A 87 -1.19 3.24 -11.00
CA PHE A 87 -0.97 2.59 -12.28
C PHE A 87 -0.09 1.35 -12.14
N GLY A 88 0.26 0.73 -13.27
CA GLY A 88 1.19 -0.40 -13.27
C GLY A 88 0.60 -1.69 -12.69
N SER A 89 1.47 -2.49 -12.08
CA SER A 89 1.17 -3.89 -11.72
C SER A 89 0.10 -4.02 -10.62
N THR A 90 -0.06 -2.99 -9.78
CA THR A 90 -1.00 -2.96 -8.65
C THR A 90 -2.47 -2.83 -9.07
N LEU A 91 -2.75 -2.35 -10.28
CA LEU A 91 -4.12 -2.14 -10.79
C LEU A 91 -4.94 -3.42 -10.96
N ARG A 92 -4.29 -4.51 -11.40
CA ARG A 92 -4.98 -5.72 -11.87
C ARG A 92 -4.72 -6.95 -11.00
N GLY A 93 -4.16 -6.75 -9.80
CA GLY A 93 -3.66 -7.85 -8.99
C GLY A 93 -2.60 -8.66 -9.72
N GLN A 94 -1.83 -8.01 -10.60
CA GLN A 94 -0.68 -8.61 -11.30
C GLN A 94 0.63 -8.34 -10.57
N ASP A 95 0.58 -7.49 -9.55
CA ASP A 95 1.65 -7.27 -8.61
C ASP A 95 2.00 -8.56 -7.86
N THR A 96 3.21 -8.58 -7.33
CA THR A 96 3.76 -9.65 -6.49
C THR A 96 4.29 -9.03 -5.21
N GLU A 97 4.72 -9.85 -4.25
CA GLU A 97 5.37 -9.37 -3.02
C GLU A 97 6.69 -8.62 -3.26
N HIS A 98 7.20 -8.63 -4.49
CA HIS A 98 8.41 -7.93 -4.93
C HIS A 98 8.12 -6.70 -5.80
N SER A 99 6.85 -6.40 -6.06
CA SER A 99 6.44 -5.21 -6.81
C SER A 99 6.55 -3.95 -5.95
N ASP A 100 6.81 -2.84 -6.63
CA ASP A 100 6.68 -1.46 -6.18
C ASP A 100 5.22 -0.96 -6.24
N ILE A 101 4.98 0.20 -5.64
CA ILE A 101 3.74 0.96 -5.79
C ILE A 101 3.99 2.12 -6.75
N ASP A 102 3.34 2.07 -7.90
CA ASP A 102 3.35 3.13 -8.90
C ASP A 102 2.21 4.13 -8.67
N LEU A 103 2.54 5.38 -8.35
CA LEU A 103 1.57 6.46 -8.15
C LEU A 103 1.77 7.60 -9.13
N LEU A 104 0.66 8.10 -9.66
CA LEU A 104 0.61 9.30 -10.48
C LEU A 104 -0.12 10.39 -9.69
N VAL A 105 0.46 11.57 -9.59
CA VAL A 105 -0.09 12.69 -8.80
C VAL A 105 -0.08 14.00 -9.57
N HIS A 106 -0.97 14.90 -9.19
CA HIS A 106 -0.98 16.28 -9.65
C HIS A 106 -0.32 17.19 -8.60
N LEU A 107 0.64 18.02 -9.03
CA LEU A 107 1.26 19.03 -8.17
C LEU A 107 0.42 20.31 -8.22
N THR A 108 -0.07 20.75 -7.07
CA THR A 108 -0.67 22.09 -6.98
C THR A 108 0.41 23.18 -7.11
N PRO A 109 0.04 24.45 -7.39
CA PRO A 109 1.01 25.54 -7.44
C PRO A 109 1.77 25.81 -6.13
N ALA A 110 1.31 25.25 -5.01
CA ALA A 110 1.98 25.33 -3.71
C ALA A 110 2.98 24.18 -3.47
N ALA A 111 2.94 23.14 -4.30
CA ALA A 111 3.78 21.96 -4.15
C ALA A 111 5.23 22.21 -4.56
N SER A 112 6.14 21.52 -3.89
CA SER A 112 7.57 21.49 -4.19
C SER A 112 8.05 20.06 -4.45
N LEU A 113 9.26 19.91 -5.00
CA LEU A 113 9.88 18.57 -5.12
C LEU A 113 10.12 17.90 -3.77
N PHE A 114 10.25 18.68 -2.68
CA PHE A 114 10.33 18.13 -1.33
C PHE A 114 9.00 17.54 -0.88
N ASP A 115 7.88 18.13 -1.31
CA ASP A 115 6.56 17.56 -1.04
C ASP A 115 6.36 16.24 -1.78
N LEU A 116 6.79 16.16 -3.05
CA LEU A 116 6.74 14.93 -3.83
C LEU A 116 7.53 13.79 -3.15
N GLY A 117 8.79 14.06 -2.78
CA GLY A 117 9.62 13.08 -2.07
C GLY A 117 9.11 12.75 -0.66
N GLY A 118 8.54 13.74 0.04
CA GLY A 118 7.92 13.56 1.35
C GLY A 118 6.68 12.67 1.29
N PHE A 119 5.83 12.88 0.28
CA PHE A 119 4.67 12.03 0.03
C PHE A 119 5.09 10.59 -0.29
N ALA A 120 6.02 10.39 -1.22
CA ALA A 120 6.55 9.07 -1.55
C ALA A 120 7.02 8.33 -0.27
N HIS A 121 7.85 8.99 0.54
CA HIS A 121 8.36 8.44 1.79
C HIS A 121 7.25 8.10 2.81
N GLU A 122 6.20 8.93 2.91
CA GLU A 122 5.08 8.63 3.80
C GLU A 122 4.24 7.46 3.29
N VAL A 123 4.05 7.31 1.97
CA VAL A 123 3.38 6.13 1.42
C VAL A 123 4.20 4.88 1.71
N GLU A 124 5.52 4.89 1.50
CA GLU A 124 6.41 3.77 1.88
C GLU A 124 6.31 3.47 3.38
N THR A 125 6.25 4.51 4.21
CA THR A 125 6.09 4.36 5.66
C THR A 125 4.72 3.79 6.03
N ILE A 126 3.67 4.09 5.28
CA ILE A 126 2.32 3.56 5.50
C ILE A 126 2.28 2.08 5.07
N THR A 127 2.64 1.80 3.82
CA THR A 127 2.43 0.52 3.15
C THR A 127 3.53 -0.49 3.44
N GLY A 128 4.76 -0.03 3.66
CA GLY A 128 5.96 -0.84 3.81
C GLY A 128 6.55 -1.36 2.50
N PHE A 129 6.13 -0.82 1.36
CA PHE A 129 6.64 -1.13 0.01
C PHE A 129 7.31 0.11 -0.57
N ASP A 130 8.28 -0.10 -1.46
CA ASP A 130 8.90 0.98 -2.22
C ASP A 130 7.86 1.65 -3.13
N VAL A 131 7.97 2.97 -3.31
CA VAL A 131 6.97 3.78 -4.02
C VAL A 131 7.65 4.63 -5.08
N ASP A 132 7.22 4.45 -6.32
CA ASP A 132 7.59 5.29 -7.45
C ASP A 132 6.46 6.30 -7.74
N VAL A 133 6.78 7.59 -7.67
CA VAL A 133 5.80 8.67 -7.91
C VAL A 133 6.14 9.43 -9.18
N LEU A 134 5.18 9.47 -10.09
CA LEU A 134 5.19 10.29 -11.30
C LEU A 134 4.23 11.47 -11.17
N THR A 135 4.52 12.51 -11.93
CA THR A 135 3.71 13.72 -12.01
C THR A 135 2.97 13.77 -13.34
N ASP A 136 1.74 14.28 -13.34
CA ASP A 136 0.91 14.33 -14.55
C ASP A 136 1.26 15.48 -15.51
N ASP A 137 2.22 16.35 -15.15
CA ASP A 137 2.79 17.35 -16.06
C ASP A 137 3.74 16.76 -17.12
N LEU A 138 3.97 15.44 -17.10
CA LEU A 138 4.69 14.67 -18.12
C LEU A 138 3.84 14.34 -19.36
N GLU A 139 2.65 14.93 -19.50
CA GLU A 139 1.67 14.72 -20.58
C GLU A 139 2.23 14.79 -22.01
N ASP A 140 3.31 15.55 -22.24
CA ASP A 140 3.92 15.71 -23.58
C ASP A 140 4.90 14.59 -23.97
N ASP A 141 5.18 13.63 -23.08
CA ASP A 141 6.02 12.48 -23.39
C ASP A 141 5.16 11.30 -23.90
N GLU A 142 5.25 11.01 -25.21
CA GLU A 142 4.53 9.91 -25.87
C GLU A 142 4.76 8.56 -25.19
N HIS A 143 5.89 8.37 -24.49
CA HIS A 143 6.14 7.15 -23.73
C HIS A 143 5.28 7.05 -22.47
N PHE A 144 4.74 8.14 -21.92
CA PHE A 144 3.93 8.15 -20.70
C PHE A 144 2.44 8.30 -20.95
N ALA A 145 2.01 8.63 -22.17
CA ALA A 145 0.60 8.75 -22.51
C ALA A 145 -0.22 7.49 -22.16
N HIS A 146 0.34 6.29 -22.37
CA HIS A 146 -0.33 5.03 -22.01
C HIS A 146 -0.49 4.86 -20.49
N VAL A 147 0.45 5.39 -19.69
CA VAL A 147 0.37 5.35 -18.22
C VAL A 147 -0.76 6.25 -17.73
N LEU A 148 -0.89 7.45 -18.29
CA LEU A 148 -1.96 8.40 -17.93
C LEU A 148 -3.36 7.83 -18.22
N ASP A 149 -3.50 7.09 -19.32
CA ASP A 149 -4.77 6.46 -19.75
C ASP A 149 -5.16 5.24 -18.90
N GLU A 150 -4.17 4.49 -18.40
CA GLU A 150 -4.42 3.30 -17.57
C GLU A 150 -4.58 3.62 -16.08
N ALA A 151 -4.08 4.76 -15.63
CA ALA A 151 -4.10 5.16 -14.23
C ALA A 151 -5.53 5.33 -13.69
N VAL A 152 -5.85 4.67 -12.57
CA VAL A 152 -7.16 4.77 -11.91
C VAL A 152 -7.05 5.58 -10.62
N PRO A 153 -8.09 6.32 -10.22
CA PRO A 153 -8.11 6.98 -8.92
C PRO A 153 -7.87 5.98 -7.78
N LEU A 154 -7.01 6.36 -6.83
CA LEU A 154 -6.77 5.60 -5.60
C LEU A 154 -8.01 5.60 -4.69
#